data_AF-J0ST33-F1
#
_entry.id   AF-J0ST33-F1
#
_cell.length_a   1.000
_cell.length_b   1.000
_cell.length_c   1.000
_cell.angle_alpha   90.00
_cell.angle_beta   90.00
_cell.angle_gamma   90.00
#
_symmetry.space_group_name_H-M   'P 1'
#
loop_
_entity.id
_entity.type
_entity.pdbx_description
1 polymer ?
#
loop_
_entity_poly.entity_id
_entity_poly.type
_entity_poly.pdbx_seq_one_letter_code
_entity_poly.pdbx_strand_id
1 'polypeptide(L)'
;MKEYVEGLEREFSAIERGFLREQRCARSDYASFAPEQARRVAFLAYRSEDYQVRMYAVFLLGHLSQESDVLSFLRDDVSADSNWRVQEVLAKAFDDFCAVRGYEVALPVIDEWLSDPRPNVRRAVTEGLRIWTSRPYFRDHPGDAVSRLSRLRSDSSEYVRKSVGNALRDISKKHPELVAAELRTWSLETTEVAQVYRLASTLISYATAER
;
A
#
# COMPACT_ATOMS: atom_id res chain seq x y z
N MET A 1 8.82 21.12 -19.24
CA MET A 1 8.49 20.34 -18.02
C MET A 1 7.50 21.09 -17.15
N LYS A 2 7.76 22.36 -16.78
CA LYS A 2 6.79 23.17 -16.03
C LYS A 2 5.44 23.31 -16.76
N GLU A 3 5.45 23.67 -18.04
CA GLU A 3 4.24 23.77 -18.88
C GLU A 3 3.47 22.44 -18.97
N TYR A 4 4.16 21.30 -18.87
CA TYR A 4 3.53 19.98 -18.88
C TYR A 4 2.75 19.76 -17.58
N VAL A 5 3.35 20.06 -16.43
CA VAL A 5 2.70 19.96 -15.12
C VAL A 5 1.51 20.93 -15.03
N GLU A 6 1.64 22.16 -15.52
CA GLU A 6 0.51 23.12 -15.63
C GLU A 6 -0.60 22.60 -16.57
N GLY A 7 -0.26 21.76 -17.54
CA GLY A 7 -1.21 20.99 -18.35
C GLY A 7 -1.98 19.97 -17.52
N LEU A 8 -1.27 19.18 -16.70
CA LEU A 8 -1.86 18.17 -15.81
C LEU A 8 -2.80 18.81 -14.77
N GLU A 9 -2.42 19.96 -14.19
CA GLU A 9 -3.27 20.72 -13.24
C GLU A 9 -4.61 21.09 -13.89
N ARG A 10 -4.57 21.62 -15.12
CA ARG A 10 -5.78 21.94 -15.88
C ARG A 10 -6.62 20.71 -16.21
N GLU A 11 -5.99 19.59 -16.54
CA GLU A 11 -6.70 18.37 -16.91
C GLU A 11 -7.32 17.65 -15.70
N PHE A 12 -6.61 17.59 -14.58
CA PHE A 12 -6.99 16.76 -13.43
C PHE A 12 -7.76 17.50 -12.35
N SER A 13 -7.72 18.83 -12.30
CA SER A 13 -8.41 19.63 -11.27
C SER A 13 -9.91 19.33 -11.17
N ALA A 14 -10.57 18.98 -12.28
CA ALA A 14 -12.00 18.63 -12.30
C ALA A 14 -12.32 17.19 -11.84
N ILE A 15 -11.31 16.35 -11.57
CA ILE A 15 -11.52 14.95 -11.15
C ILE A 15 -11.77 14.90 -9.65
N GLU A 16 -12.99 14.51 -9.25
CA GLU A 16 -13.37 14.43 -7.84
C GLU A 16 -13.30 13.01 -7.25
N ARG A 17 -13.26 11.98 -8.09
CA ARG A 17 -13.37 10.57 -7.68
C ARG A 17 -12.54 9.64 -8.56
N GLY A 18 -12.03 8.57 -7.94
CA GLY A 18 -11.20 7.56 -8.60
C GLY A 18 -9.74 7.99 -8.74
N PHE A 19 -8.97 7.19 -9.48
CA PHE A 19 -7.54 7.40 -9.72
C PHE A 19 -7.09 6.93 -11.11
N LEU A 20 -8.04 6.47 -11.96
CA LEU A 20 -7.72 5.75 -13.19
C LEU A 20 -7.17 6.68 -14.29
N ARG A 21 -7.49 7.98 -14.27
CA ARG A 21 -6.98 8.92 -15.28
C ARG A 21 -5.52 9.23 -15.00
N GLU A 22 -5.23 9.58 -13.76
CA GLU A 22 -3.90 9.83 -13.21
C GLU A 22 -2.99 8.62 -13.41
N GLN A 23 -3.49 7.41 -13.07
CA GLN A 23 -2.75 6.17 -13.26
C GLN A 23 -2.43 5.88 -14.74
N ARG A 24 -3.41 6.05 -15.64
CA ARG A 24 -3.19 5.80 -17.08
C ARG A 24 -2.22 6.79 -17.68
N CYS A 25 -2.32 8.07 -17.31
CA CYS A 25 -1.41 9.10 -17.74
C CYS A 25 0.03 8.80 -17.26
N ALA A 26 0.21 8.52 -15.96
CA ALA A 26 1.52 8.16 -15.40
C ALA A 26 2.15 6.94 -16.12
N ARG A 27 1.35 5.90 -16.40
CA ARG A 27 1.81 4.72 -17.13
C ARG A 27 2.20 5.05 -18.58
N SER A 28 1.40 5.86 -19.26
CA SER A 28 1.67 6.30 -20.63
C SER A 28 2.96 7.11 -20.71
N ASP A 29 3.16 8.01 -19.77
CA ASP A 29 4.34 8.88 -19.69
C ASP A 29 5.58 8.08 -19.34
N TYR A 30 5.49 7.14 -18.41
CA TYR A 30 6.60 6.22 -18.12
C TYR A 30 7.04 5.43 -19.35
N ALA A 31 6.10 5.01 -20.20
CA ALA A 31 6.40 4.26 -21.43
C ALA A 31 6.96 5.14 -22.56
N SER A 32 6.67 6.45 -22.54
CA SER A 32 6.96 7.35 -23.67
C SER A 32 8.14 8.29 -23.41
N PHE A 33 8.41 8.64 -22.15
CA PHE A 33 9.47 9.56 -21.79
C PHE A 33 10.81 8.85 -21.62
N ALA A 34 11.90 9.58 -21.89
CA ALA A 34 13.22 9.17 -21.42
C ALA A 34 13.24 9.08 -19.88
N PRO A 35 14.01 8.15 -19.26
CA PRO A 35 14.02 7.97 -17.82
C PRO A 35 14.25 9.26 -17.02
N GLU A 36 15.21 10.09 -17.44
CA GLU A 36 15.53 11.36 -16.79
C GLU A 36 14.38 12.37 -16.89
N GLN A 37 13.62 12.33 -17.99
CA GLN A 37 12.46 13.17 -18.20
C GLN A 37 11.30 12.72 -17.30
N ALA A 38 10.98 11.42 -17.29
CA ALA A 38 9.95 10.85 -16.41
C ALA A 38 10.24 11.19 -14.95
N ARG A 39 11.49 11.01 -14.52
CA ARG A 39 11.95 11.37 -13.18
C ARG A 39 11.74 12.85 -12.87
N ARG A 40 12.20 13.76 -13.73
CA ARG A 40 12.01 15.21 -13.53
C ARG A 40 10.55 15.61 -13.45
N VAL A 41 9.69 15.04 -14.30
CA VAL A 41 8.25 15.31 -14.27
C VAL A 41 7.64 14.82 -12.97
N ALA A 42 7.97 13.61 -12.51
CA ALA A 42 7.44 13.04 -11.28
C ALA A 42 7.73 13.93 -10.06
N PHE A 43 9.00 14.31 -9.86
CA PHE A 43 9.39 15.17 -8.74
C PHE A 43 8.82 16.60 -8.84
N LEU A 44 8.68 17.13 -10.06
CA LEU A 44 8.07 18.46 -10.25
C LEU A 44 6.56 18.43 -9.98
N ALA A 45 5.85 17.43 -10.52
CA ALA A 45 4.41 17.25 -10.35
C ALA A 45 4.01 17.00 -8.89
N TYR A 46 4.84 16.28 -8.12
CA TYR A 46 4.57 16.05 -6.70
C TYR A 46 4.57 17.35 -5.86
N ARG A 47 5.16 18.44 -6.35
CA ARG A 47 5.13 19.76 -5.69
C ARG A 47 3.85 20.56 -5.98
N SER A 48 2.92 20.03 -6.77
CA SER A 48 1.66 20.71 -7.07
C SER A 48 0.74 20.76 -5.86
N GLU A 49 0.01 21.86 -5.72
CA GLU A 49 -1.05 22.01 -4.71
C GLU A 49 -2.25 21.07 -5.01
N ASP A 50 -2.44 20.72 -6.29
CA ASP A 50 -3.50 19.81 -6.73
C ASP A 50 -3.15 18.35 -6.38
N TYR A 51 -3.90 17.77 -5.45
CA TYR A 51 -3.64 16.40 -4.99
C TYR A 51 -3.77 15.37 -6.11
N GLN A 52 -4.57 15.63 -7.14
CA GLN A 52 -4.69 14.75 -8.32
C GLN A 52 -3.38 14.71 -9.13
N VAL A 53 -2.69 15.84 -9.24
CA VAL A 53 -1.37 15.91 -9.90
C VAL A 53 -0.32 15.21 -9.03
N ARG A 54 -0.41 15.34 -7.71
CA ARG A 54 0.42 14.54 -6.80
C ARG A 54 0.12 13.04 -6.89
N MET A 55 -1.13 12.63 -7.06
CA MET A 55 -1.49 11.22 -7.31
C MET A 55 -0.84 10.71 -8.61
N TYR A 56 -0.91 11.46 -9.71
CA TYR A 56 -0.18 11.15 -10.93
C TYR A 56 1.32 10.98 -10.67
N ALA A 57 1.92 11.92 -9.93
CA ALA A 57 3.33 11.90 -9.62
C ALA A 57 3.72 10.63 -8.85
N VAL A 58 2.93 10.23 -7.85
CA VAL A 58 3.19 9.02 -7.05
C VAL A 58 3.04 7.74 -7.87
N PHE A 59 2.10 7.67 -8.83
CA PHE A 59 2.06 6.55 -9.78
C PHE A 59 3.34 6.47 -10.62
N LEU A 60 3.81 7.62 -11.13
CA LEU A 60 5.02 7.66 -11.94
C LEU A 60 6.28 7.31 -11.11
N LEU A 61 6.36 7.78 -9.87
CA LEU A 61 7.40 7.38 -8.91
C LEU A 61 7.34 5.88 -8.59
N GLY A 62 6.14 5.28 -8.54
CA GLY A 62 5.97 3.82 -8.41
C GLY A 62 6.68 3.06 -9.52
N HIS A 63 6.52 3.49 -10.77
CA HIS A 63 7.21 2.87 -11.92
C HIS A 63 8.74 3.07 -11.87
N LEU A 64 9.21 4.17 -11.28
CA LEU A 64 10.63 4.51 -11.10
C LEU A 64 11.24 3.97 -9.79
N SER A 65 10.45 3.27 -8.97
CA SER A 65 10.80 2.89 -7.58
C SER A 65 11.96 1.89 -7.45
N GLN A 66 12.48 1.36 -8.56
CA GLN A 66 13.68 0.52 -8.53
C GLN A 66 14.95 1.33 -8.23
N GLU A 67 14.91 2.65 -8.45
CA GLU A 67 15.92 3.60 -8.01
C GLU A 67 15.77 3.85 -6.49
N SER A 68 16.85 3.63 -5.73
CA SER A 68 16.80 3.64 -4.26
C SER A 68 16.38 4.99 -3.66
N ASP A 69 16.73 6.09 -4.32
CA ASP A 69 16.36 7.43 -3.89
C ASP A 69 14.90 7.77 -4.19
N VAL A 70 14.33 7.25 -5.28
CA VAL A 70 12.88 7.32 -5.56
C VAL A 70 12.09 6.53 -4.52
N LEU A 71 12.53 5.31 -4.20
CA LEU A 71 11.90 4.51 -3.16
C LEU A 71 11.99 5.20 -1.79
N SER A 72 13.13 5.79 -1.48
CA SER A 72 13.31 6.57 -0.24
C SER A 72 12.37 7.78 -0.22
N PHE A 73 12.18 8.48 -1.34
CA PHE A 73 11.24 9.59 -1.42
C PHE A 73 9.78 9.14 -1.24
N LEU A 74 9.38 8.00 -1.80
CA LEU A 74 8.06 7.40 -1.55
C LEU A 74 7.87 7.10 -0.04
N ARG A 75 8.91 6.54 0.61
CA ARG A 75 8.89 6.25 2.05
C ARG A 75 8.85 7.53 2.89
N ASP A 76 9.69 8.51 2.55
CA ASP A 76 10.02 9.59 3.47
C ASP A 76 9.18 10.85 3.28
N ASP A 77 8.94 11.22 2.03
CA ASP A 77 8.24 12.44 1.66
C ASP A 77 6.77 12.18 1.30
N VAL A 78 6.50 11.12 0.52
CA VAL A 78 5.12 10.81 0.08
C VAL A 78 4.26 10.29 1.24
N SER A 79 4.86 9.54 2.17
CA SER A 79 4.13 9.11 3.37
C SER A 79 3.71 10.27 4.28
N ALA A 80 4.26 11.48 4.09
CA ALA A 80 3.87 12.68 4.80
C ALA A 80 2.75 13.49 4.10
N ASP A 81 2.30 13.09 2.90
CA ASP A 81 1.20 13.79 2.21
C ASP A 81 -0.07 13.79 3.06
N SER A 82 -0.67 14.97 3.22
CA SER A 82 -1.88 15.17 4.02
C SER A 82 -3.14 14.63 3.35
N ASN A 83 -3.11 14.38 2.05
CA ASN A 83 -4.26 13.91 1.28
C ASN A 83 -4.35 12.38 1.31
N TRP A 84 -5.45 11.87 1.87
CA TRP A 84 -5.69 10.43 1.99
C TRP A 84 -5.71 9.70 0.63
N ARG A 85 -6.08 10.36 -0.48
CA ARG A 85 -6.07 9.74 -1.81
C ARG A 85 -4.65 9.56 -2.33
N VAL A 86 -3.74 10.49 -2.03
CA VAL A 86 -2.32 10.31 -2.32
C VAL A 86 -1.76 9.14 -1.50
N GLN A 87 -2.19 8.98 -0.24
CA GLN A 87 -1.82 7.80 0.58
C GLN A 87 -2.36 6.48 0.01
N GLU A 88 -3.54 6.46 -0.63
CA GLU A 88 -4.01 5.28 -1.39
C GLU A 88 -3.11 4.97 -2.59
N VAL A 89 -2.59 6.00 -3.26
CA VAL A 89 -1.69 5.82 -4.40
C VAL A 89 -0.30 5.39 -3.96
N LEU A 90 0.19 5.86 -2.80
CA LEU A 90 1.45 5.38 -2.20
C LEU A 90 1.41 3.86 -1.97
N ALA A 91 0.29 3.35 -1.45
CA ALA A 91 0.10 1.90 -1.29
C ALA A 91 0.21 1.15 -2.64
N LYS A 92 -0.34 1.72 -3.72
CA LYS A 92 -0.24 1.15 -5.08
C LYS A 92 1.17 1.22 -5.65
N ALA A 93 1.86 2.34 -5.42
CA ALA A 93 3.24 2.51 -5.85
C ALA A 93 4.18 1.51 -5.15
N PHE A 94 3.94 1.23 -3.87
CA PHE A 94 4.68 0.20 -3.14
C PHE A 94 4.40 -1.23 -3.66
N ASP A 95 3.15 -1.55 -4.03
CA ASP A 95 2.83 -2.82 -4.68
C ASP A 95 3.52 -2.95 -6.05
N ASP A 96 3.56 -1.85 -6.84
CA ASP A 96 4.28 -1.81 -8.13
C ASP A 96 5.79 -2.05 -7.96
N PHE A 97 6.40 -1.43 -6.95
CA PHE A 97 7.79 -1.71 -6.56
C PHE A 97 8.02 -3.21 -6.32
N CYS A 98 7.16 -3.83 -5.50
CA CYS A 98 7.26 -5.26 -5.17
C CYS A 98 7.02 -6.15 -6.39
N ALA A 99 6.07 -5.79 -7.25
CA ALA A 99 5.74 -6.52 -8.46
C ALA A 99 6.92 -6.56 -9.46
N VAL A 100 7.61 -5.43 -9.65
CA VAL A 100 8.77 -5.33 -10.54
C VAL A 100 10.01 -5.98 -9.92
N ARG A 101 10.25 -5.79 -8.62
CA ARG A 101 11.42 -6.37 -7.91
C ARG A 101 11.29 -7.88 -7.72
N GLY A 102 10.06 -8.38 -7.61
CA GLY A 102 9.73 -9.72 -7.12
C GLY A 102 9.47 -9.71 -5.62
N TYR A 103 8.30 -10.20 -5.20
CA TYR A 103 7.84 -10.11 -3.80
C TYR A 103 8.77 -10.79 -2.78
N GLU A 104 9.37 -11.94 -3.13
CA GLU A 104 10.36 -12.61 -2.28
C GLU A 104 11.64 -11.77 -2.11
N VAL A 105 12.12 -11.18 -3.21
CA VAL A 105 13.30 -10.31 -3.21
C VAL A 105 13.02 -9.00 -2.47
N ALA A 106 11.77 -8.54 -2.48
CA ALA A 106 11.33 -7.33 -1.80
C ALA A 106 11.08 -7.51 -0.29
N LEU A 107 11.17 -8.73 0.27
CA LEU A 107 10.90 -9.00 1.69
C LEU A 107 11.68 -8.10 2.66
N PRO A 108 13.00 -7.81 2.46
CA PRO A 108 13.72 -6.90 3.35
C PRO A 108 13.11 -5.49 3.39
N VAL A 109 12.67 -4.97 2.23
CA VAL A 109 12.04 -3.64 2.14
C VAL A 109 10.63 -3.67 2.74
N ILE A 110 9.87 -4.74 2.52
CA ILE A 110 8.56 -4.96 3.15
C ILE A 110 8.70 -4.93 4.67
N ASP A 111 9.65 -5.68 5.23
CA ASP A 111 9.86 -5.79 6.67
C ASP A 111 10.39 -4.47 7.26
N GLU A 112 11.23 -3.75 6.52
CA GLU A 112 11.69 -2.40 6.88
C GLU A 112 10.51 -1.42 6.98
N TRP A 113 9.69 -1.30 5.93
CA TRP A 113 8.56 -0.36 5.90
C TRP A 113 7.47 -0.73 6.91
N LEU A 114 7.25 -2.02 7.18
CA LEU A 114 6.34 -2.47 8.25
C LEU A 114 6.84 -2.10 9.65
N SER A 115 8.14 -1.86 9.82
CA SER A 115 8.76 -1.48 11.09
C SER A 115 9.00 0.03 11.22
N ASP A 116 8.66 0.81 10.19
CA ASP A 116 8.88 2.26 10.15
C ASP A 116 8.07 2.98 11.24
N PRO A 117 8.63 4.02 11.91
CA PRO A 117 7.90 4.77 12.94
C PRO A 117 6.65 5.47 12.42
N ARG A 118 6.58 5.81 11.13
CA ARG A 118 5.46 6.55 10.53
C ARG A 118 4.31 5.60 10.15
N PRO A 119 3.08 5.88 10.61
CA PRO A 119 1.95 5.00 10.34
C PRO A 119 1.58 4.91 8.85
N ASN A 120 1.79 5.98 8.08
CA ASN A 120 1.48 5.99 6.65
C ASN A 120 2.42 5.07 5.85
N VAL A 121 3.70 4.95 6.24
CA VAL A 121 4.65 3.99 5.65
C VAL A 121 4.19 2.55 5.90
N ARG A 122 3.92 2.21 7.17
CA ARG A 122 3.41 0.88 7.54
C ARG A 122 2.08 0.55 6.85
N ARG A 123 1.20 1.55 6.74
CA ARG A 123 -0.10 1.40 6.09
C ARG A 123 0.04 1.19 4.58
N ALA A 124 0.96 1.87 3.91
CA ALA A 124 1.21 1.67 2.49
C ALA A 124 1.51 0.20 2.15
N VAL A 125 2.29 -0.48 3.02
CA VAL A 125 2.58 -1.91 2.86
C VAL A 125 1.38 -2.78 3.17
N THR A 126 0.76 -2.60 4.35
CA THR A 126 -0.36 -3.44 4.80
C THR A 126 -1.55 -3.37 3.84
N GLU A 127 -1.81 -2.20 3.25
CA GLU A 127 -2.87 -1.98 2.28
C GLU A 127 -2.46 -2.34 0.85
N GLY A 128 -1.27 -1.93 0.40
CA GLY A 128 -0.82 -2.04 -0.99
C GLY A 128 -0.78 -3.47 -1.49
N LEU A 129 -0.34 -4.38 -0.64
CA LEU A 129 -0.23 -5.79 -0.98
C LEU A 129 -1.57 -6.54 -0.90
N ARG A 130 -2.68 -5.90 -0.49
CA ARG A 130 -3.98 -6.58 -0.42
C ARG A 130 -4.48 -6.99 -1.82
N ILE A 131 -5.01 -8.21 -2.00
CA ILE A 131 -5.01 -9.34 -1.06
C ILE A 131 -3.62 -10.00 -1.06
N TRP A 132 -2.94 -10.07 0.10
CA TRP A 132 -1.54 -10.51 0.19
C TRP A 132 -1.31 -11.88 -0.46
N THR A 133 -2.16 -12.86 -0.17
CA THR A 133 -2.08 -14.22 -0.72
C THR A 133 -2.52 -14.35 -2.18
N SER A 134 -2.80 -13.24 -2.86
CA SER A 134 -2.91 -13.20 -4.33
C SER A 134 -1.59 -12.84 -5.02
N ARG A 135 -0.63 -12.28 -4.29
CA ARG A 135 0.67 -11.89 -4.83
C ARG A 135 1.59 -13.12 -4.93
N PRO A 136 2.50 -13.17 -5.93
CA PRO A 136 3.59 -14.14 -5.96
C PRO A 136 4.33 -14.22 -4.62
N TYR A 137 4.99 -15.35 -4.34
CA TYR A 137 5.54 -15.72 -3.02
C TYR A 137 4.46 -15.92 -1.95
N PHE A 138 3.69 -14.89 -1.58
CA PHE A 138 2.69 -15.01 -0.51
C PHE A 138 1.51 -15.94 -0.83
N ARG A 139 1.20 -16.14 -2.12
CA ARG A 139 0.25 -17.17 -2.56
C ARG A 139 0.71 -18.58 -2.16
N ASP A 140 2.00 -18.84 -2.31
CA ASP A 140 2.61 -20.15 -2.09
C ASP A 140 3.08 -20.29 -0.61
N HIS A 141 3.28 -19.14 0.07
CA HIS A 141 3.66 -19.01 1.48
C HIS A 141 2.67 -18.11 2.26
N PRO A 142 1.39 -18.51 2.43
CA PRO A 142 0.39 -17.66 3.09
C PRO A 142 0.70 -17.39 4.57
N GLY A 143 1.42 -18.29 5.24
CA GLY A 143 1.88 -18.10 6.63
C GLY A 143 2.79 -16.88 6.80
N ASP A 144 3.60 -16.57 5.79
CA ASP A 144 4.50 -15.43 5.80
C ASP A 144 3.76 -14.09 5.77
N ALA A 145 2.65 -14.03 5.03
CA ALA A 145 1.77 -12.86 5.02
C ALA A 145 1.06 -12.70 6.37
N VAL A 146 0.51 -13.79 6.91
CA VAL A 146 -0.19 -13.78 8.21
C VAL A 146 0.75 -13.37 9.33
N SER A 147 1.97 -13.93 9.40
CA SER A 147 2.95 -13.58 10.44
C SER A 147 3.33 -12.10 10.40
N ARG A 148 3.60 -11.55 9.21
CA ARG A 148 3.95 -10.13 9.04
C ARG A 148 2.83 -9.19 9.46
N LEU A 149 1.61 -9.44 9.00
CA LEU A 149 0.44 -8.64 9.37
C LEU A 149 0.15 -8.72 10.89
N SER A 150 0.28 -9.91 11.48
CA SER A 150 -0.03 -10.14 12.90
C SER A 150 0.94 -9.47 13.87
N ARG A 151 2.16 -9.14 13.43
CA ARG A 151 3.11 -8.31 14.20
C ARG A 151 2.57 -6.90 14.45
N LEU A 152 1.71 -6.39 13.57
CA LEU A 152 1.11 -5.05 13.67
C LEU A 152 -0.29 -5.07 14.32
N ARG A 153 -0.71 -6.19 14.95
CA ARG A 153 -2.03 -6.32 15.58
C ARG A 153 -2.30 -5.30 16.70
N SER A 154 -1.25 -4.79 17.34
CA SER A 154 -1.31 -3.79 18.41
C SER A 154 -0.74 -2.44 17.96
N ASP A 155 -0.71 -2.16 16.65
CA ASP A 155 -0.19 -0.90 16.12
C ASP A 155 -0.89 0.30 16.78
N SER A 156 -0.14 1.35 17.13
CA SER A 156 -0.71 2.54 17.79
C SER A 156 -1.69 3.31 16.90
N SER A 157 -1.53 3.21 15.57
CA SER A 157 -2.39 3.89 14.60
C SER A 157 -3.63 3.06 14.25
N GLU A 158 -4.81 3.61 14.53
CA GLU A 158 -6.08 3.00 14.11
C GLU A 158 -6.14 2.79 12.59
N TYR A 159 -5.52 3.68 11.82
CA TYR A 159 -5.46 3.60 10.37
C TYR A 159 -4.72 2.36 9.89
N VAL A 160 -3.58 2.04 10.53
CA VAL A 160 -2.81 0.81 10.28
C VAL A 160 -3.61 -0.41 10.73
N ARG A 161 -4.16 -0.40 11.95
CA ARG A 161 -4.96 -1.52 12.50
C ARG A 161 -6.15 -1.89 11.61
N LYS A 162 -6.84 -0.91 11.03
CA LYS A 162 -7.93 -1.16 10.05
C LYS A 162 -7.42 -1.89 8.82
N SER A 163 -6.26 -1.51 8.28
CA SER A 163 -5.68 -2.19 7.12
C SER A 163 -5.23 -3.61 7.47
N VAL A 164 -4.54 -3.80 8.60
CA VAL A 164 -4.11 -5.12 9.11
C VAL A 164 -5.29 -6.08 9.27
N GLY A 165 -6.35 -5.65 9.97
CA GLY A 165 -7.54 -6.47 10.19
C GLY A 165 -8.24 -6.85 8.90
N ASN A 166 -8.35 -5.91 7.95
CA ASN A 166 -8.94 -6.19 6.64
C ASN A 166 -8.05 -7.09 5.77
N ALA A 167 -6.73 -6.94 5.82
CA ALA A 167 -5.79 -7.81 5.11
C ALA A 167 -5.89 -9.26 5.61
N LEU A 168 -5.91 -9.47 6.93
CA LEU A 168 -6.13 -10.79 7.53
C LEU A 168 -7.51 -11.37 7.18
N ARG A 169 -8.56 -10.53 7.16
CA ARG A 169 -9.91 -10.92 6.70
C ARG A 169 -9.92 -11.34 5.24
N ASP A 170 -9.15 -10.68 4.38
CA ASP A 170 -9.04 -11.06 2.97
C ASP A 170 -8.33 -12.40 2.81
N ILE A 171 -7.31 -12.68 3.62
CA ILE A 171 -6.61 -13.98 3.65
C ILE A 171 -7.55 -15.08 4.15
N SER A 172 -8.36 -14.82 5.18
CA SER A 172 -9.25 -15.83 5.78
C SER A 172 -10.32 -16.35 4.83
N LYS A 173 -10.64 -15.62 3.75
CA LYS A 173 -11.53 -16.11 2.67
C LYS A 173 -10.99 -17.37 1.97
N LYS A 174 -9.66 -17.52 1.88
CA LYS A 174 -9.00 -18.68 1.22
C LYS A 174 -8.24 -19.57 2.19
N HIS A 175 -7.76 -19.01 3.29
CA HIS A 175 -6.98 -19.73 4.30
C HIS A 175 -7.60 -19.54 5.71
N PRO A 176 -8.87 -19.93 5.91
CA PRO A 176 -9.60 -19.67 7.16
C PRO A 176 -8.92 -20.32 8.37
N GLU A 177 -8.47 -21.56 8.25
CA GLU A 177 -7.83 -22.29 9.35
C GLU A 177 -6.49 -21.69 9.78
N LEU A 178 -5.72 -21.17 8.81
CA LEU A 178 -4.45 -20.50 9.09
C LEU A 178 -4.66 -19.23 9.90
N VAL A 179 -5.60 -18.39 9.47
CA VAL A 179 -5.93 -17.15 10.20
C VAL A 179 -6.58 -17.47 11.54
N ALA A 180 -7.45 -18.48 11.63
CA ALA A 180 -8.06 -18.90 12.89
C ALA A 180 -7.01 -19.42 13.89
N ALA A 181 -6.03 -20.19 13.43
CA ALA A 181 -4.92 -20.66 14.26
C ALA A 181 -4.11 -19.50 14.82
N GLU A 182 -3.74 -18.53 13.99
CA GLU A 182 -3.04 -17.31 14.42
C GLU A 182 -3.87 -16.53 15.46
N LEU A 183 -5.13 -16.23 15.16
CA LEU A 183 -6.01 -15.45 16.03
C LEU A 183 -6.25 -16.10 17.40
N ARG A 184 -6.27 -17.44 17.48
CA ARG A 184 -6.38 -18.17 18.76
C ARG A 184 -5.20 -17.93 19.70
N THR A 185 -4.05 -17.47 19.19
CA THR A 185 -2.87 -17.18 20.01
C THR A 185 -2.91 -15.79 20.64
N TRP A 186 -3.85 -14.92 20.25
CA TRP A 186 -3.86 -13.53 20.67
C TRP A 186 -4.56 -13.34 22.01
N SER A 187 -3.91 -12.61 22.93
CA SER A 187 -4.59 -11.99 24.07
C SER A 187 -5.33 -10.74 23.61
N LEU A 188 -6.62 -10.63 23.98
CA LEU A 188 -7.51 -9.52 23.59
C LEU A 188 -7.65 -8.46 24.68
N GLU A 189 -6.68 -8.36 25.57
CA GLU A 189 -6.70 -7.44 26.72
C GLU A 189 -6.65 -5.96 26.32
N THR A 190 -6.03 -5.62 25.18
CA THR A 190 -5.95 -4.24 24.71
C THR A 190 -6.99 -3.94 23.63
N THR A 191 -7.46 -2.70 23.61
CA THR A 191 -8.45 -2.22 22.63
C THR A 191 -7.96 -2.31 21.18
N GLU A 192 -6.65 -2.15 20.99
CA GLU A 192 -5.95 -2.22 19.71
C GLU A 192 -6.04 -3.64 19.13
N VAL A 193 -5.64 -4.63 19.92
CA VAL A 193 -5.66 -6.04 19.47
C VAL A 193 -7.09 -6.51 19.28
N ALA A 194 -8.01 -6.13 20.18
CA ALA A 194 -9.43 -6.46 20.05
C ALA A 194 -10.07 -5.86 18.78
N GLN A 195 -9.65 -4.67 18.36
CA GLN A 195 -10.11 -4.05 17.11
C GLN A 195 -9.65 -4.86 15.89
N VAL A 196 -8.38 -5.21 15.81
CA VAL A 196 -7.83 -5.99 14.69
C VAL A 196 -8.46 -7.38 14.64
N TYR A 197 -8.57 -8.04 15.80
CA TYR A 197 -9.20 -9.36 15.92
C TYR A 197 -10.62 -9.34 15.33
N ARG A 198 -11.46 -8.38 15.73
CA ARG A 198 -12.85 -8.28 15.26
C ARG A 198 -12.96 -8.17 13.74
N LEU A 199 -12.08 -7.39 13.12
CA LEU A 199 -12.02 -7.25 11.65
C LEU A 199 -11.58 -8.56 11.00
N ALA A 200 -10.49 -9.17 11.49
CA ALA A 200 -9.91 -10.39 10.94
C ALA A 200 -10.84 -11.61 11.09
N SER A 201 -11.53 -11.73 12.22
CA SER A 201 -12.37 -12.88 12.57
C SER A 201 -13.77 -12.87 11.94
N THR A 202 -14.15 -11.75 11.29
CA THR A 202 -15.52 -11.53 10.78
C THR A 202 -16.06 -12.70 9.95
N LEU A 203 -15.21 -13.36 9.15
CA LEU A 203 -15.62 -14.48 8.28
C LEU A 203 -15.32 -15.86 8.88
N ILE A 204 -14.51 -15.94 9.93
CA ILE A 204 -14.11 -17.19 10.58
C ILE A 204 -15.21 -17.68 11.52
N SER A 205 -15.87 -16.77 12.23
CA SER A 205 -16.96 -17.10 13.15
C SER A 205 -18.16 -17.78 12.47
N TYR A 206 -18.32 -17.64 11.14
CA TYR A 206 -19.37 -18.33 10.38
C TYR A 206 -18.97 -19.76 9.98
N ALA A 207 -17.68 -20.04 9.77
CA ALA A 207 -17.22 -21.35 9.30
C ALA A 207 -17.25 -22.45 10.38
N THR A 208 -17.23 -22.07 11.67
CA THR A 208 -17.30 -23.02 12.80
C THR A 208 -18.74 -23.35 13.22
N ALA A 209 -19.74 -22.65 12.69
CA ALA A 209 -21.16 -22.88 13.00
C ALA A 209 -21.84 -23.88 12.04
N GLU A 210 -21.16 -24.29 10.97
CA GLU A 210 -21.67 -25.21 9.94
C GLU A 210 -21.01 -26.61 9.97
N ARG A 211 -20.45 -27.03 11.12
CA ARG A 211 -19.97 -28.40 11.38
C ARG A 211 -20.58 -28.94 12.66
#